data_AF-A0A645CFU0-F1
#
_entry.id   AF-A0A645CFU0-F1
#
_cell.length_a   1.000
_cell.length_b   1.000
_cell.length_c   1.000
_cell.angle_alpha   90.00
_cell.angle_beta   90.00
_cell.angle_gamma   90.00
#
_symmetry.space_group_name_H-M   'P 1'
#
loop_
_entity.id
_entity.type
_entity.pdbx_description
1 polymer ?
#
loop_
_entity_poly.entity_id
_entity_poly.type
_entity_poly.pdbx_seq_one_letter_code
_entity_poly.pdbx_strand_id
1 'polypeptide(L)'
;MTVKAVEMKSGISPSFSIGSMKLGTMTVSPAAAIYERVSKTGPVARVDLGDLGGSSTIIAGAKIYHYSQDSAGQVVAIVFSNITGDMYSYGRISVEPTVDEYGNEVGRTVTIRYCGANGSYTSATGTDTRLTNIIGPYVGVYIANGKVYAMTALTQLGTVKVTDFMGEKQVQVGSRTVSIADNVYVCYDSNGEETTLAKLKNACSSFKIYVDRTVDEGGIVRVIVGIK
;
A
#
# COMPACT_ATOMS: atom_id res chain seq x y z
N MET A 1 -34.31 -9.50 0.04
CA MET A 1 -33.02 -10.08 -0.38
C MET A 1 -32.18 -10.27 0.87
N THR A 2 -31.88 -11.51 1.26
CA THR A 2 -31.07 -11.78 2.46
C THR A 2 -29.62 -11.95 2.03
N VAL A 3 -28.74 -11.10 2.54
CA VAL A 3 -27.30 -11.18 2.28
C VAL A 3 -26.63 -11.84 3.49
N LYS A 4 -25.81 -12.86 3.25
CA LYS A 4 -25.05 -13.55 4.30
C LYS A 4 -23.56 -13.22 4.16
N ALA A 5 -22.98 -12.64 5.21
CA ALA A 5 -21.54 -12.45 5.31
C ALA A 5 -20.84 -13.76 5.70
N VAL A 6 -19.71 -14.04 5.06
CA VAL A 6 -18.87 -15.21 5.33
C VAL A 6 -17.48 -14.73 5.71
N GLU A 7 -17.04 -15.08 6.92
CA GLU A 7 -15.66 -14.84 7.36
C GLU A 7 -14.71 -15.90 6.84
N MET A 8 -13.55 -15.46 6.35
CA MET A 8 -12.52 -16.36 5.84
C MET A 8 -11.59 -16.81 6.98
N LYS A 9 -11.33 -18.13 7.07
CA LYS A 9 -10.31 -18.70 7.95
C LYS A 9 -9.01 -18.92 7.17
N SER A 10 -7.88 -18.60 7.80
CA SER A 10 -6.54 -18.84 7.25
C SER A 10 -6.39 -20.30 6.77
N GLY A 11 -5.97 -20.50 5.52
CA GLY A 11 -5.69 -21.82 4.94
C GLY A 11 -6.82 -22.48 4.15
N ILE A 12 -8.03 -21.91 4.10
CA ILE A 12 -9.20 -22.48 3.36
C ILE A 12 -9.84 -21.43 2.41
N SER A 13 -9.29 -20.21 2.34
CA SER A 13 -9.85 -19.13 1.54
C SER A 13 -9.67 -19.38 0.03
N PRO A 14 -10.74 -19.43 -0.77
CA PRO A 14 -10.66 -19.53 -2.22
C PRO A 14 -10.02 -18.26 -2.81
N SER A 15 -9.22 -18.40 -3.86
CA SER A 15 -8.68 -17.26 -4.60
C SER A 15 -9.75 -16.60 -5.46
N PHE A 16 -9.60 -15.29 -5.68
CA PHE A 16 -10.44 -14.52 -6.59
C PHE A 16 -9.73 -14.34 -7.94
N SER A 17 -10.31 -14.90 -8.99
CA SER A 17 -9.87 -14.72 -10.37
C SER A 17 -10.70 -13.62 -11.03
N ILE A 18 -10.03 -12.52 -11.42
CA ILE A 18 -10.69 -11.34 -12.00
C ILE A 18 -11.29 -11.66 -13.36
N GLY A 19 -10.50 -12.24 -14.28
CA GLY A 19 -10.96 -12.48 -15.65
C GLY A 19 -12.12 -13.46 -15.76
N SER A 20 -12.21 -14.44 -14.86
CA SER A 20 -13.34 -15.37 -14.84
C SER A 20 -14.47 -14.95 -13.89
N MET A 21 -14.29 -13.88 -13.12
CA MET A 21 -15.20 -13.45 -12.05
C MET A 21 -15.58 -14.62 -11.12
N LYS A 22 -14.57 -15.32 -10.61
CA LYS A 22 -14.74 -16.49 -9.75
C LYS A 22 -14.01 -16.33 -8.42
N LEU A 23 -14.71 -16.57 -7.31
CA LEU A 23 -14.13 -16.76 -5.99
C LEU A 23 -14.13 -18.27 -5.70
N GLY A 24 -13.04 -18.95 -6.02
CA GLY A 24 -13.00 -20.41 -6.07
C GLY A 24 -13.97 -20.92 -7.13
N THR A 25 -15.01 -21.66 -6.72
CA THR A 25 -16.05 -22.14 -7.64
C THR A 25 -17.24 -21.17 -7.76
N MET A 26 -17.35 -20.21 -6.83
CA MET A 26 -18.49 -19.29 -6.74
C MET A 26 -18.41 -18.20 -7.81
N THR A 27 -19.54 -17.91 -8.45
CA THR A 27 -19.65 -16.77 -9.37
C THR A 27 -19.67 -15.46 -8.59
N VAL A 28 -18.86 -14.50 -9.02
CA VAL A 28 -18.86 -13.13 -8.52
C VAL A 28 -19.71 -12.27 -9.44
N SER A 29 -20.63 -11.51 -8.87
CA SER A 29 -21.46 -10.57 -9.63
C SER A 29 -20.57 -9.55 -10.35
N PRO A 30 -20.84 -9.19 -11.62
CA PRO A 30 -20.19 -8.05 -12.27
C PRO A 30 -20.41 -6.72 -11.52
N ALA A 31 -21.49 -6.62 -10.75
CA ALA A 31 -21.80 -5.47 -9.89
C ALA A 31 -21.32 -5.66 -8.44
N ALA A 32 -20.48 -6.67 -8.17
CA ALA A 32 -20.05 -6.98 -6.82
C ALA A 32 -19.36 -5.79 -6.16
N ALA A 33 -19.64 -5.64 -4.87
CA ALA A 33 -19.12 -4.58 -4.06
C ALA A 33 -17.70 -4.89 -3.58
N ILE A 34 -16.71 -4.23 -4.16
CA ILE A 34 -15.29 -4.47 -3.88
C ILE A 34 -14.77 -3.46 -2.87
N TYR A 35 -14.14 -3.96 -1.81
CA TYR A 35 -13.55 -3.13 -0.77
C TYR A 35 -12.19 -3.64 -0.33
N GLU A 36 -11.39 -2.78 0.27
CA GLU A 36 -10.19 -3.16 1.00
C GLU A 36 -10.15 -2.54 2.40
N ARG A 37 -9.29 -3.10 3.26
CA ARG A 37 -8.99 -2.56 4.59
C ARG A 37 -7.51 -2.63 4.90
N VAL A 38 -7.01 -1.63 5.63
CA VAL A 38 -5.63 -1.55 6.11
C VAL A 38 -5.31 -2.51 7.26
N SER A 39 -6.34 -3.02 7.94
CA SER A 39 -6.23 -4.05 8.97
C SER A 39 -7.59 -4.74 9.17
N LYS A 40 -7.62 -5.88 9.87
CA LYS A 40 -8.85 -6.66 10.12
C LYS A 40 -10.00 -5.84 10.71
N THR A 41 -9.68 -4.88 11.59
CA THR A 41 -10.65 -4.00 12.26
C THR A 41 -10.58 -2.54 11.78
N GLY A 42 -9.70 -2.24 10.82
CA GLY A 42 -9.46 -0.90 10.32
C GLY A 42 -10.59 -0.36 9.43
N PRO A 43 -10.49 0.90 8.99
CA PRO A 43 -11.44 1.47 8.04
C PRO A 43 -11.47 0.70 6.72
N VAL A 44 -12.59 0.84 6.00
CA VAL A 44 -12.85 0.21 4.71
C VAL A 44 -12.82 1.29 3.63
N ALA A 45 -12.16 1.02 2.51
CA ALA A 45 -12.25 1.82 1.30
C ALA A 45 -12.92 1.01 0.19
N ARG A 46 -13.71 1.70 -0.64
CA ARG A 46 -14.22 1.13 -1.89
C ARG A 46 -13.07 1.06 -2.90
N VAL A 47 -12.99 -0.03 -3.64
CA VAL A 47 -12.02 -0.20 -4.73
C VAL A 47 -12.79 -0.52 -6.01
N ASP A 48 -12.37 0.02 -7.14
CA ASP A 48 -12.96 -0.35 -8.41
C ASP A 48 -12.33 -1.64 -8.93
N LEU A 49 -13.12 -2.48 -9.60
CA LEU A 49 -12.64 -3.77 -10.09
C LEU A 49 -11.44 -3.61 -11.06
N GLY A 50 -11.39 -2.50 -11.80
CA GLY A 50 -10.28 -2.17 -12.71
C GLY A 50 -8.97 -1.89 -11.99
N ASP A 51 -9.01 -1.48 -10.73
CA ASP A 51 -7.80 -1.17 -9.92
C ASP A 51 -7.17 -2.43 -9.32
N LEU A 52 -7.90 -3.56 -9.31
CA LEU A 52 -7.40 -4.85 -8.84
C LEU A 52 -6.47 -5.53 -9.86
N GLY A 53 -6.20 -4.88 -10.99
CA GLY A 53 -5.36 -5.38 -12.08
C GLY A 53 -6.14 -5.93 -13.27
N GLY A 54 -5.43 -6.51 -14.22
CA GLY A 54 -6.01 -7.01 -15.47
C GLY A 54 -6.76 -8.34 -15.32
N SER A 55 -7.38 -8.80 -16.41
CA SER A 55 -8.14 -10.07 -16.45
C SER A 55 -7.32 -11.32 -16.11
N SER A 56 -5.99 -11.26 -16.20
CA SER A 56 -5.10 -12.35 -15.80
C SER A 56 -4.80 -12.42 -14.30
N THR A 57 -5.21 -11.41 -13.52
CA THR A 57 -4.88 -11.33 -12.09
C THR A 57 -5.67 -12.35 -11.27
N ILE A 58 -4.96 -13.05 -10.39
CA ILE A 58 -5.51 -13.93 -9.38
C ILE A 58 -5.11 -13.41 -8.01
N ILE A 59 -6.10 -12.99 -7.22
CA ILE A 59 -5.89 -12.56 -5.84
C ILE A 59 -5.98 -13.79 -4.94
N ALA A 60 -4.88 -14.10 -4.25
CA ALA A 60 -4.82 -15.23 -3.34
C ALA A 60 -5.86 -15.07 -2.21
N GLY A 61 -6.51 -16.17 -1.83
CA GLY A 61 -7.51 -16.15 -0.75
C GLY A 61 -6.98 -15.63 0.60
N ALA A 62 -5.66 -15.70 0.83
CA ALA A 62 -5.01 -15.10 1.99
C ALA A 62 -5.14 -13.56 2.06
N LYS A 63 -5.42 -12.91 0.92
CA LYS A 63 -5.69 -11.46 0.82
C LYS A 63 -7.17 -11.13 0.96
N ILE A 64 -8.05 -12.10 1.26
CA ILE A 64 -9.49 -11.89 1.39
C ILE A 64 -9.87 -12.04 2.86
N TYR A 65 -10.41 -10.98 3.45
CA TYR A 65 -10.93 -11.03 4.82
C TYR A 65 -12.34 -11.61 4.86
N HIS A 66 -13.23 -11.12 4.00
CA HIS A 66 -14.64 -11.51 4.00
C HIS A 66 -15.22 -11.44 2.59
N TYR A 67 -16.31 -12.17 2.38
CA TYR A 67 -17.19 -11.95 1.23
C TYR A 67 -18.65 -12.09 1.66
N SER A 68 -19.57 -11.60 0.84
CA SER A 68 -21.02 -11.75 1.07
C SER A 68 -21.68 -12.40 -0.14
N GLN A 69 -22.67 -13.24 0.13
CA GLN A 69 -23.49 -13.90 -0.89
C GLN A 69 -24.94 -13.47 -0.82
N ASP A 70 -25.59 -13.46 -1.98
CA ASP A 70 -27.04 -13.44 -2.06
C ASP A 70 -27.66 -14.82 -1.79
N SER A 71 -28.98 -14.90 -1.84
CA SER A 71 -29.73 -16.16 -1.62
C SER A 71 -29.49 -17.23 -2.70
N ALA A 72 -28.94 -16.87 -3.86
CA ALA A 72 -28.58 -17.80 -4.93
C ALA A 72 -27.12 -18.28 -4.82
N GLY A 73 -26.36 -17.82 -3.82
CA GLY A 73 -24.95 -18.15 -3.63
C GLY A 73 -24.00 -17.35 -4.53
N GLN A 74 -24.48 -16.33 -5.25
CA GLN A 74 -23.63 -15.42 -6.00
C GLN A 74 -22.92 -14.47 -5.03
N VAL A 75 -21.62 -14.26 -5.22
CA VAL A 75 -20.84 -13.32 -4.42
C VAL A 75 -21.17 -11.90 -4.86
N VAL A 76 -21.68 -11.09 -3.93
CA VAL A 76 -22.13 -9.70 -4.17
C VAL A 76 -21.25 -8.67 -3.48
N ALA A 77 -20.32 -9.09 -2.62
CA ALA A 77 -19.31 -8.21 -2.04
C ALA A 77 -18.05 -8.98 -1.64
N ILE A 78 -16.88 -8.35 -1.73
CA ILE A 78 -15.59 -8.89 -1.28
C ILE A 78 -14.82 -7.79 -0.54
N VAL A 79 -14.22 -8.16 0.59
CA VAL A 79 -13.37 -7.28 1.40
C VAL A 79 -11.96 -7.86 1.45
N PHE A 80 -11.02 -7.16 0.83
CA PHE A 80 -9.61 -7.53 0.77
C PHE A 80 -8.80 -6.98 1.95
N SER A 81 -7.69 -7.66 2.25
CA SER A 81 -6.60 -7.17 3.08
C SER A 81 -5.61 -6.45 2.18
N ASN A 82 -5.58 -5.11 2.27
CA ASN A 82 -4.68 -4.21 1.55
C ASN A 82 -4.30 -4.70 0.14
N ILE A 83 -5.12 -4.37 -0.86
CA ILE A 83 -4.93 -4.87 -2.22
C ILE A 83 -4.37 -3.82 -3.16
N THR A 84 -4.66 -2.54 -2.97
CA THR A 84 -4.16 -1.44 -3.82
C THR A 84 -3.00 -0.68 -3.16
N GLY A 85 -2.91 -0.70 -1.83
CA GLY A 85 -2.00 0.18 -1.09
C GLY A 85 -2.47 1.64 -0.97
N ASP A 86 -3.53 2.06 -1.64
CA ASP A 86 -3.89 3.49 -1.76
C ASP A 86 -4.44 4.11 -0.48
N MET A 87 -4.83 3.29 0.49
CA MET A 87 -5.21 3.80 1.81
C MET A 87 -4.01 4.38 2.58
N TYR A 88 -2.77 3.98 2.28
CA TYR A 88 -1.60 4.38 3.06
C TYR A 88 -0.98 5.71 2.58
N SER A 89 -0.48 6.49 3.53
CA SER A 89 0.46 7.58 3.24
C SER A 89 1.88 7.03 3.20
N TYR A 90 2.60 7.26 2.11
CA TYR A 90 3.95 6.72 1.90
C TYR A 90 5.01 7.81 1.97
N GLY A 91 6.11 7.52 2.66
CA GLY A 91 7.24 8.44 2.73
C GLY A 91 8.18 8.13 3.89
N ARG A 92 8.81 9.17 4.46
CA ARG A 92 9.84 9.02 5.49
C ARG A 92 9.26 9.05 6.89
N ILE A 93 9.62 8.06 7.71
CA ILE A 93 9.13 7.93 9.08
C ILE A 93 10.11 8.47 10.12
N SER A 94 9.57 9.08 11.17
CA SER A 94 10.22 9.31 12.46
C SER A 94 9.44 8.57 13.55
N VAL A 95 10.16 7.93 14.47
CA VAL A 95 9.59 7.10 15.54
C VAL A 95 10.25 7.48 16.84
N GLU A 96 9.44 7.88 17.82
CA GLU A 96 9.89 8.20 19.17
C GLU A 96 9.18 7.27 20.16
N PRO A 97 9.91 6.56 21.04
CA PRO A 97 9.29 5.72 22.05
C PRO A 97 8.54 6.57 23.07
N THR A 98 7.35 6.13 23.45
CA THR A 98 6.65 6.64 24.63
C THR A 98 6.87 5.67 25.76
N VAL A 99 7.38 6.15 26.89
CA VAL A 99 7.70 5.32 28.06
C VAL A 99 6.75 5.58 29.23
N ASP A 100 6.56 4.57 30.08
CA ASP A 100 5.90 4.72 31.38
C ASP A 100 6.83 5.35 32.44
N GLU A 101 6.35 5.49 33.67
CA GLU A 101 7.10 6.06 34.80
C GLU A 101 8.35 5.22 35.18
N TYR A 102 8.40 3.96 34.75
CA TYR A 102 9.52 3.05 34.97
C TYR A 102 10.50 3.00 33.78
N GLY A 103 10.25 3.78 32.73
CA GLY A 103 11.07 3.80 31.52
C GLY A 103 10.79 2.66 30.54
N ASN A 104 9.72 1.87 30.72
CA ASN A 104 9.34 0.82 29.78
C ASN A 104 8.62 1.43 28.58
N GLU A 105 8.97 0.98 27.36
CA GLU A 105 8.26 1.40 26.15
C GLU A 105 6.82 0.85 26.16
N VAL A 106 5.85 1.75 26.22
CA VAL A 106 4.41 1.45 26.22
C VAL A 106 3.72 1.83 24.90
N GLY A 107 4.46 2.46 24.00
CA GLY A 107 3.98 2.87 22.69
C GLY A 107 5.04 3.63 21.90
N ARG A 108 4.66 4.08 20.71
CA ARG A 108 5.49 4.91 19.84
C ARG A 108 4.70 6.09 19.32
N THR A 109 5.28 7.28 19.34
CA THR A 109 4.84 8.39 18.50
C THR A 109 5.44 8.20 17.11
N VAL A 110 4.57 7.99 16.13
CA VAL A 110 4.92 7.80 14.72
C VAL A 110 4.55 9.06 13.96
N THR A 111 5.54 9.66 13.29
CA THR A 111 5.31 10.75 12.33
C THR A 111 5.75 10.29 10.95
N ILE A 112 4.85 10.36 9.98
CA ILE A 112 5.15 10.11 8.57
C ILE A 112 5.18 11.44 7.83
N ARG A 113 6.27 11.71 7.11
CA ARG A 113 6.35 12.76 6.11
C ARG A 113 6.08 12.17 4.74
N TYR A 114 5.12 12.72 4.00
CA TYR A 114 4.64 12.17 2.73
C TYR A 114 4.24 13.26 1.74
N CYS A 115 4.12 12.91 0.47
CA CYS A 115 3.54 13.79 -0.55
C CYS A 115 2.01 13.58 -0.58
N GLY A 116 1.25 14.64 -0.33
CA GLY A 116 -0.22 14.61 -0.39
C GLY A 116 -0.73 14.52 -1.83
N ALA A 117 -2.03 14.24 -1.98
CA ALA A 117 -2.68 14.15 -3.30
C ALA A 117 -2.59 15.45 -4.13
N ASN A 118 -2.37 16.59 -3.48
CA ASN A 118 -2.14 17.89 -4.15
C ASN A 118 -0.66 18.13 -4.55
N GLY A 119 0.21 17.12 -4.40
CA GLY A 119 1.64 17.23 -4.71
C GLY A 119 2.48 17.95 -3.65
N SER A 120 1.89 18.40 -2.54
CA SER A 120 2.62 19.09 -1.46
C SER A 120 3.07 18.13 -0.37
N TYR A 121 4.27 18.36 0.17
CA TYR A 121 4.77 17.60 1.31
C TYR A 121 4.07 18.01 2.60
N THR A 122 3.66 17.02 3.38
CA THR A 122 2.99 17.22 4.67
C THR A 122 3.37 16.12 5.65
N SER A 123 2.86 16.18 6.88
CA SER A 123 3.03 15.15 7.91
C SER A 123 1.71 14.70 8.49
N ALA A 124 1.68 13.45 8.95
CA ALA A 124 0.69 12.94 9.87
C ALA A 124 1.39 12.31 11.07
N THR A 125 0.82 12.50 12.25
CA THR A 125 1.35 11.95 13.51
C THR A 125 0.27 11.14 14.22
N GLY A 126 0.66 10.01 14.77
CA GLY A 126 -0.22 9.17 15.58
C GLY A 126 0.54 8.23 16.51
N THR A 127 -0.19 7.66 17.47
CA THR A 127 0.38 6.72 18.44
C THR A 127 0.20 5.27 17.96
N ASP A 128 1.26 4.47 18.07
CA ASP A 128 1.23 3.00 17.90
C ASP A 128 1.54 2.30 19.22
N THR A 129 0.51 1.74 19.86
CA THR A 129 0.67 0.94 21.10
C THR A 129 0.98 -0.53 20.83
N ARG A 130 0.97 -0.96 19.55
CA ARG A 130 1.27 -2.34 19.16
C ARG A 130 2.78 -2.58 19.02
N LEU A 131 3.57 -1.51 19.12
CA LEU A 131 5.03 -1.54 18.96
C LEU A 131 5.44 -2.22 17.65
N THR A 132 4.73 -1.90 16.56
CA THR A 132 4.94 -2.51 15.24
C THR A 132 6.41 -2.34 14.85
N ASN A 133 7.04 -3.42 14.41
CA ASN A 133 8.43 -3.35 13.97
C ASN A 133 8.52 -2.61 12.64
N ILE A 134 9.46 -1.66 12.54
CA ILE A 134 9.62 -0.79 11.38
C ILE A 134 11.02 -1.05 10.82
N ILE A 135 11.09 -1.43 9.55
CA ILE A 135 12.34 -1.73 8.88
C ILE A 135 12.63 -0.61 7.90
N GLY A 136 13.72 0.12 8.15
CA GLY A 136 14.20 1.19 7.30
C GLY A 136 13.45 2.52 7.47
N PRO A 137 13.93 3.58 6.79
CA PRO A 137 13.42 4.94 6.96
C PRO A 137 12.14 5.24 6.16
N TYR A 138 11.69 4.31 5.31
CA TYR A 138 10.55 4.52 4.41
C TYR A 138 9.48 3.44 4.58
N VAL A 139 8.22 3.85 4.64
CA VAL A 139 7.10 2.98 5.02
C VAL A 139 5.78 3.57 4.51
N GLY A 140 4.76 2.74 4.36
CA GLY A 140 3.38 3.18 4.24
C GLY A 140 2.68 3.14 5.60
N VAL A 141 2.01 4.23 5.99
CA VAL A 141 1.29 4.34 7.27
C VAL A 141 -0.15 4.76 7.04
N TYR A 142 -1.08 4.12 7.75
CA TYR A 142 -2.44 4.61 7.89
C TYR A 142 -2.63 5.19 9.30
N ILE A 143 -2.83 6.50 9.38
CA ILE A 143 -3.16 7.21 10.63
C ILE A 143 -4.58 7.76 10.53
N ALA A 144 -5.39 7.51 11.56
CA ALA A 144 -6.68 8.17 11.73
C ALA A 144 -6.94 8.44 13.21
N ASN A 145 -7.60 9.54 13.53
CA ASN A 145 -7.94 9.92 14.91
C ASN A 145 -6.72 9.89 15.86
N GLY A 146 -5.56 10.32 15.39
CA GLY A 146 -4.31 10.32 16.16
C GLY A 146 -3.73 8.94 16.46
N LYS A 147 -4.22 7.87 15.83
CA LYS A 147 -3.74 6.49 16.04
C LYS A 147 -3.22 5.87 14.75
N VAL A 148 -2.16 5.08 14.87
CA VAL A 148 -1.67 4.25 13.77
C VAL A 148 -2.53 2.99 13.70
N TYR A 149 -3.27 2.80 12.60
CA TYR A 149 -4.06 1.57 12.39
C TYR A 149 -3.27 0.49 11.66
N ALA A 150 -2.33 0.89 10.81
CA ALA A 150 -1.55 -0.05 10.01
C ALA A 150 -0.26 0.58 9.53
N MET A 151 0.74 -0.28 9.35
CA MET A 151 2.01 0.04 8.72
C MET A 151 2.32 -1.05 7.71
N THR A 152 2.94 -0.69 6.59
CA THR A 152 3.37 -1.63 5.57
C THR A 152 4.77 -1.26 5.10
N ALA A 153 5.67 -2.25 5.10
CA ALA A 153 7.05 -2.04 4.68
C ALA A 153 7.13 -1.80 3.17
N LEU A 154 8.06 -0.95 2.77
CA LEU A 154 8.39 -0.78 1.35
C LEU A 154 9.56 -1.70 0.98
N THR A 155 9.50 -2.26 -0.22
CA THR A 155 10.61 -3.06 -0.78
C THR A 155 11.43 -2.18 -1.70
N GLN A 156 12.75 -2.11 -1.47
CA GLN A 156 13.66 -1.52 -2.45
C GLN A 156 13.75 -2.47 -3.66
N LEU A 157 13.13 -2.08 -4.77
CA LEU A 157 13.10 -2.90 -5.99
C LEU A 157 14.46 -2.90 -6.68
N GLY A 158 15.19 -1.80 -6.58
CA GLY A 158 16.52 -1.68 -7.16
C GLY A 158 17.03 -0.25 -7.18
N THR A 159 18.13 -0.07 -7.89
CA THR A 159 18.77 1.23 -8.13
C THR A 159 18.85 1.47 -9.63
N VAL A 160 18.44 2.65 -10.07
CA VAL A 160 18.31 3.01 -11.50
C VAL A 160 19.03 4.32 -11.82
N LYS A 161 19.16 4.63 -13.11
CA LYS A 161 19.69 5.89 -13.65
C LYS A 161 18.56 6.78 -14.18
N VAL A 162 18.88 8.04 -14.46
CA VAL A 162 17.93 8.99 -15.10
C VAL A 162 17.35 8.43 -16.41
N THR A 163 18.16 7.71 -17.18
CA THR A 163 17.76 7.12 -18.48
C THR A 163 16.73 6.01 -18.37
N ASP A 164 16.55 5.42 -17.18
CA ASP A 164 15.59 4.34 -16.97
C ASP A 164 14.17 4.87 -16.69
N PHE A 165 14.03 6.19 -16.51
CA PHE A 165 12.73 6.82 -16.34
C PHE A 165 12.06 7.08 -17.69
N MET A 166 10.80 6.67 -17.80
CA MET A 166 9.95 6.91 -18.95
C MET A 166 8.98 8.05 -18.58
N GLY A 167 9.48 9.29 -18.68
CA GLY A 167 8.78 10.47 -18.17
C GLY A 167 8.64 10.47 -16.65
N GLU A 168 7.52 10.96 -16.13
CA GLU A 168 7.24 11.07 -14.68
C GLU A 168 6.35 9.93 -14.14
N LYS A 169 5.89 9.01 -15.00
CA LYS A 169 4.87 8.01 -14.65
C LYS A 169 5.39 6.59 -14.59
N GLN A 170 6.56 6.31 -15.15
CA GLN A 170 7.10 4.95 -15.22
C GLN A 170 8.61 4.95 -15.08
N VAL A 171 9.14 3.86 -14.55
CA VAL A 171 10.57 3.59 -14.44
C VAL A 171 10.85 2.13 -14.74
N GLN A 172 11.92 1.87 -15.48
CA GLN A 172 12.42 0.55 -15.74
C GLN A 172 13.41 0.12 -14.66
N VAL A 173 13.13 -0.97 -13.95
CA VAL A 173 14.03 -1.56 -12.96
C VAL A 173 14.38 -2.97 -13.41
N GLY A 174 15.56 -3.13 -14.00
CA GLY A 174 15.95 -4.37 -14.68
C GLY A 174 15.06 -4.65 -15.89
N SER A 175 14.39 -5.80 -15.90
CA SER A 175 13.44 -6.20 -16.97
C SER A 175 12.00 -5.74 -16.73
N ARG A 176 11.73 -5.06 -15.60
CA ARG A 176 10.37 -4.68 -15.19
C ARG A 176 10.13 -3.20 -15.41
N THR A 177 9.05 -2.84 -16.10
CA THR A 177 8.54 -1.46 -16.13
C THR A 177 7.50 -1.31 -15.01
N VAL A 178 7.68 -0.31 -14.15
CA VAL A 178 6.84 -0.10 -12.96
C VAL A 178 6.25 1.30 -12.98
N SER A 179 4.96 1.42 -12.69
CA SER A 179 4.28 2.70 -12.57
C SER A 179 4.74 3.46 -11.33
N ILE A 180 4.77 4.79 -11.44
CA ILE A 180 5.08 5.72 -10.36
C ILE A 180 3.77 6.33 -9.87
N ALA A 181 3.53 6.28 -8.56
CA ALA A 181 2.36 6.89 -7.97
C ALA A 181 2.35 8.41 -8.19
N ASP A 182 1.16 8.99 -8.37
CA ASP A 182 1.00 10.43 -8.60
C ASP A 182 1.54 11.27 -7.44
N ASN A 183 1.40 10.76 -6.22
CA ASN A 183 1.89 11.36 -4.98
C ASN A 183 3.13 10.64 -4.44
N VAL A 184 4.03 10.21 -5.33
CA VAL A 184 5.31 9.59 -4.95
C VAL A 184 6.11 10.52 -4.02
N TYR A 185 6.64 9.98 -2.93
CA TYR A 185 7.55 10.72 -2.05
C TYR A 185 8.96 10.72 -2.64
N VAL A 186 9.56 11.90 -2.77
CA VAL A 186 10.85 12.09 -3.44
C VAL A 186 11.80 12.88 -2.55
N CYS A 187 12.99 12.34 -2.29
CA CYS A 187 13.99 13.02 -1.48
C CYS A 187 15.43 12.72 -1.90
N TYR A 188 16.37 13.52 -1.40
CA TYR A 188 17.81 13.27 -1.53
C TYR A 188 18.31 12.31 -0.44
N ASP A 189 19.19 11.35 -0.77
CA ASP A 189 19.75 10.40 0.21
C ASP A 189 20.61 11.10 1.28
N SER A 190 21.29 12.20 0.92
CA SER A 190 22.28 12.88 1.77
C SER A 190 21.72 13.52 3.03
N ASN A 191 20.51 14.06 2.96
CA ASN A 191 19.87 14.81 4.05
C ASN A 191 18.37 14.45 4.21
N GLY A 192 17.82 13.66 3.27
CA GLY A 192 16.39 13.36 3.18
C GLY A 192 15.53 14.60 2.92
N GLU A 193 16.11 15.64 2.31
CA GLU A 193 15.37 16.82 1.89
C GLU A 193 14.40 16.46 0.76
N GLU A 194 13.14 16.87 0.96
CA GLU A 194 12.01 16.62 0.08
C GLU A 194 12.12 17.47 -1.19
N THR A 195 11.79 16.90 -2.35
CA THR A 195 11.85 17.62 -3.63
C THR A 195 10.88 17.05 -4.66
N THR A 196 10.92 17.53 -5.90
CA THR A 196 10.15 16.95 -7.01
C THR A 196 11.01 15.95 -7.79
N LEU A 197 10.40 14.95 -8.42
CA LEU A 197 11.14 13.99 -9.27
C LEU A 197 11.95 14.69 -10.39
N ALA A 198 11.39 15.71 -11.03
CA ALA A 198 12.11 16.51 -12.03
C ALA A 198 13.40 17.16 -11.48
N LYS A 199 13.33 17.82 -10.32
CA LYS A 199 14.52 18.40 -9.66
C LYS A 199 15.52 17.32 -9.25
N LEU A 200 15.04 16.21 -8.71
CA LEU A 200 15.89 15.09 -8.30
C LEU A 200 16.66 14.51 -9.49
N LYS A 201 16.01 14.31 -10.64
CA LYS A 201 16.62 13.83 -11.89
C LYS A 201 17.71 14.75 -12.43
N ASN A 202 17.58 16.06 -12.22
CA ASN A 202 18.60 17.03 -12.64
C ASN A 202 19.81 17.07 -11.70
N ALA A 203 19.66 16.62 -10.45
CA ALA A 203 20.66 16.78 -9.41
C ALA A 203 21.37 15.48 -9.01
N CYS A 204 20.83 14.31 -9.38
CA CYS A 204 21.30 13.00 -8.97
C CYS A 204 21.63 12.10 -10.17
N SER A 205 22.63 11.23 -10.00
CA SER A 205 23.05 10.27 -11.03
C SER A 205 22.39 8.90 -10.89
N SER A 206 21.90 8.57 -9.69
CA SER A 206 21.37 7.26 -9.33
C SER A 206 20.18 7.37 -8.37
N PHE A 207 19.24 6.42 -8.41
CA PHE A 207 17.98 6.51 -7.68
C PHE A 207 17.59 5.16 -7.07
N LYS A 208 17.34 5.11 -5.76
CA LYS A 208 16.73 3.93 -5.11
C LYS A 208 15.22 3.98 -5.32
N ILE A 209 14.64 2.89 -5.81
CA ILE A 209 13.22 2.77 -6.13
C ILE A 209 12.56 1.86 -5.10
N TYR A 210 11.52 2.34 -4.41
CA TYR A 210 10.79 1.60 -3.40
C TYR A 210 9.32 1.41 -3.78
N VAL A 211 8.86 0.17 -3.68
CA VAL A 211 7.50 -0.26 -4.04
C VAL A 211 6.72 -0.76 -2.83
N ASP A 212 5.39 -0.60 -2.85
CA ASP A 212 4.49 -1.01 -1.78
C ASP A 212 4.19 -2.51 -1.73
N ARG A 213 4.23 -3.16 -2.88
CA ARG A 213 4.00 -4.60 -3.08
C ARG A 213 4.98 -5.11 -4.15
N THR A 214 5.04 -6.42 -4.35
CA THR A 214 5.83 -6.96 -5.46
C THR A 214 5.24 -6.49 -6.80
N VAL A 215 6.08 -6.31 -7.83
CA VAL A 215 5.58 -5.89 -9.16
C VAL A 215 4.59 -6.92 -9.73
N ASP A 216 4.79 -8.21 -9.41
CA ASP A 216 3.89 -9.30 -9.85
C ASP A 216 2.51 -9.24 -9.16
N GLU A 217 2.41 -8.57 -8.00
CA GLU A 217 1.15 -8.26 -7.31
C GLU A 217 0.59 -6.87 -7.71
N GLY A 218 1.14 -6.22 -8.74
CA GLY A 218 0.72 -4.89 -9.17
C GLY A 218 1.23 -3.76 -8.26
N GLY A 219 2.35 -3.99 -7.55
CA GLY A 219 3.02 -2.96 -6.77
C GLY A 219 3.52 -1.80 -7.63
N ILE A 220 3.44 -0.60 -7.09
CA ILE A 220 3.87 0.64 -7.76
C ILE A 220 4.90 1.38 -6.92
N VAL A 221 5.65 2.29 -7.56
CA VAL A 221 6.66 3.10 -6.87
C VAL A 221 5.98 4.12 -5.98
N ARG A 222 6.29 4.06 -4.68
CA ARG A 222 5.77 5.00 -3.67
C ARG A 222 6.84 5.94 -3.12
N VAL A 223 8.11 5.55 -3.18
CA VAL A 223 9.25 6.37 -2.73
C VAL A 223 10.41 6.29 -3.74
N ILE A 224 11.00 7.44 -4.05
CA ILE A 224 12.21 7.56 -4.88
C ILE A 224 13.25 8.36 -4.11
N VAL A 225 14.46 7.81 -3.97
CA VAL A 225 15.56 8.47 -3.24
C VAL A 225 16.72 8.70 -4.18
N GLY A 226 17.10 9.97 -4.37
CA GLY A 226 18.18 10.35 -5.27
C GLY A 226 19.54 10.34 -4.59
N ILE A 227 20.51 9.73 -5.25
CA ILE A 227 21.92 9.65 -4.86
C ILE A 227 22.69 10.53 -5.85
N LYS A 228 23.45 11.50 -5.32
CA LYS A 228 24.31 12.36 -6.14
C LYS A 228 25.40 11.52 -6.80
#